data_AF-A0A2L2Z5G5-F1
#
_entry.id   AF-A0A2L2Z5G5-F1
#
_cell.length_a   1.000
_cell.length_b   1.000
_cell.length_c   1.000
_cell.angle_alpha   90.00
_cell.angle_beta   90.00
_cell.angle_gamma   90.00
#
_symmetry.space_group_name_H-M   'P 1'
#
loop_
_entity.id
_entity.type
_entity.pdbx_description
1 polymer ?
#
loop_
_entity_poly.entity_id
_entity_poly.type
_entity_poly.pdbx_seq_one_letter_code
_entity_poly.pdbx_strand_id
1 'polypeptide(L)' 'ETDMCLNVYSTSDTSNNLSRHDMLNRVNECLQSNYTKIEEICSGAAYCLFMDFLFPVSIS' A
#
# COMPACT_ATOMS: atom_id res chain seq x y z
N GLU A 1 4.19 6.06 -22.48
CA GLU A 1 4.01 4.60 -22.42
C GLU A 1 2.94 4.29 -21.41
N THR A 2 2.05 3.34 -21.67
CA THR A 2 1.19 2.77 -20.63
C THR A 2 2.06 1.86 -19.78
N ASP A 3 2.43 2.31 -18.58
CA ASP A 3 3.19 1.52 -17.62
C ASP A 3 2.31 0.35 -17.16
N MET A 4 2.69 -0.87 -17.52
CA MET A 4 1.89 -2.06 -17.25
C MET A 4 2.27 -2.60 -15.87
N CYS A 5 1.35 -2.49 -14.92
CA CYS A 5 1.55 -2.97 -13.57
C CYS A 5 1.84 -4.49 -13.55
N LEU A 6 2.88 -4.88 -12.81
CA LEU A 6 3.21 -6.28 -12.56
C LEU A 6 2.33 -6.80 -11.42
N ASN A 7 1.35 -7.64 -11.78
CA ASN A 7 0.50 -8.30 -10.80
C ASN A 7 1.32 -9.33 -9.99
N VAL A 8 1.15 -9.29 -8.67
CA VAL A 8 1.81 -10.22 -7.72
C VAL A 8 0.76 -11.17 -7.13
N TYR A 9 1.10 -12.46 -7.05
CA TYR A 9 0.24 -13.48 -6.43
C TYR A 9 0.80 -13.90 -5.08
N SER A 10 -0.04 -13.92 -4.05
CA SER A 10 0.35 -14.41 -2.72
C SER A 10 0.52 -15.93 -2.73
N THR A 11 1.76 -16.38 -2.87
CA THR A 11 2.19 -17.76 -2.70
C THR A 11 3.05 -17.87 -1.43
N SER A 12 3.26 -19.08 -0.91
CA SER A 12 4.12 -19.28 0.27
C SER A 12 5.59 -18.87 0.05
N ASP A 13 6.01 -18.68 -1.20
CA ASP A 13 7.37 -18.27 -1.58
C ASP A 13 7.51 -16.75 -1.80
N THR A 14 6.39 -16.02 -1.92
CA THR A 14 6.41 -14.55 -2.03
C THR A 14 6.49 -13.91 -0.64
N SER A 15 7.53 -13.07 -0.46
CA SER A 15 7.86 -12.18 0.67
C SER A 15 7.26 -12.46 2.05
N ASN A 16 8.13 -12.52 3.06
CA ASN A 16 7.82 -12.58 4.48
C ASN A 16 6.59 -11.74 4.88
N ASN A 17 5.56 -12.37 5.44
CA ASN A 17 4.36 -11.67 5.91
C ASN A 17 4.72 -10.64 6.98
N LEU A 18 4.34 -9.38 6.76
CA LEU A 18 4.56 -8.29 7.71
C LEU A 18 3.64 -8.46 8.94
N SER A 19 4.16 -8.08 10.11
CA SER A 19 3.28 -7.91 11.27
C SER A 19 2.40 -6.66 11.09
N ARG A 20 1.32 -6.56 11.88
CA ARG A 20 0.43 -5.38 11.87
C ARG A 20 1.18 -4.08 12.17
N HIS A 21 2.15 -4.12 13.08
CA HIS A 21 2.94 -2.93 13.45
C HIS A 21 3.89 -2.55 12.32
N ASP A 22 4.55 -3.52 11.69
CA ASP A 22 5.46 -3.26 10.57
C ASP A 22 4.70 -2.70 9.37
N MET A 23 3.51 -3.23 9.10
CA MET A 23 2.62 -2.71 8.05
C MET A 23 2.20 -1.27 8.33
N LEU A 24 1.80 -0.92 9.57
CA LEU A 24 1.48 0.46 9.95
C LEU A 24 2.68 1.40 9.80
N ASN A 25 3.86 0.98 10.30
CA ASN A 25 5.07 1.78 10.17
C ASN A 25 5.42 2.03 8.71
N ARG A 26 5.35 1.00 7.86
CA ARG A 26 5.59 1.13 6.41
C ARG A 26 4.62 2.09 5.74
N VAL A 27 3.32 2.00 6.05
CA VAL A 27 2.32 2.90 5.48
C VAL A 27 2.56 4.34 5.93
N ASN A 28 2.81 4.55 7.23
CA ASN A 28 3.06 5.87 7.78
C ASN A 28 4.33 6.52 7.24
N GLU A 29 5.40 5.75 7.06
CA GLU A 29 6.64 6.23 6.44
C GLU A 29 6.43 6.62 4.97
N CYS A 30 5.73 5.78 4.19
CA CYS A 30 5.50 6.05 2.77
C CYS A 30 4.57 7.24 2.51
N LEU A 31 3.50 7.38 3.31
CA LEU A 31 2.45 8.37 3.09
C LEU A 31 2.57 9.59 4.03
N GLN A 32 3.60 9.63 4.88
CA GLN A 32 3.76 10.63 5.94
C GLN A 32 2.50 10.79 6.81
N SER A 33 1.85 9.65 7.11
CA SER A 33 0.63 9.57 7.90
C SER A 33 0.89 9.15 9.35
N ASN A 34 -0.17 9.05 10.16
CA ASN A 34 -0.06 8.66 11.57
C ASN A 34 -1.19 7.69 11.97
N TYR A 35 -1.36 6.61 11.19
CA TYR A 35 -2.26 5.51 11.55
C TYR A 35 -1.73 4.79 12.78
N THR A 36 -2.63 4.53 13.73
CA THR A 36 -2.36 3.79 14.96
C THR A 36 -2.98 2.40 14.95
N LYS A 37 -3.92 2.16 14.02
CA LYS A 37 -4.68 0.93 13.89
C LYS A 37 -4.80 0.54 12.41
N ILE A 38 -4.63 -0.75 12.11
CA ILE A 38 -4.73 -1.28 10.73
C ILE A 38 -6.12 -0.98 10.15
N GLU A 39 -7.14 -1.00 10.99
CA GLU A 39 -8.53 -0.78 10.63
C GLU A 39 -8.81 0.62 10.08
N GLU A 40 -7.94 1.61 10.37
CA GLU A 40 -8.05 2.97 9.81
C GLU A 40 -7.78 2.99 8.30
N ILE A 41 -7.01 2.03 7.81
CA ILE A 41 -6.69 1.84 6.38
C ILE A 41 -7.93 1.36 5.60
N CYS A 42 -8.91 0.75 6.28
CA CYS A 42 -10.16 0.28 5.65
C CYS A 42 -11.01 1.39 5.02
N SER A 43 -10.73 2.66 5.31
CA SER A 43 -11.35 3.81 4.65
C SER A 43 -11.06 3.88 3.14
N GLY A 44 -10.05 3.16 2.65
CA GLY A 44 -9.65 3.18 1.25
C GLY A 44 -8.63 4.26 0.90
N ALA A 45 -8.53 5.33 1.70
CA ALA A 45 -7.75 6.52 1.37
C ALA A 45 -6.25 6.22 1.17
N ALA A 46 -5.65 5.40 2.03
CA ALA A 46 -4.25 5.01 1.89
C ALA A 46 -3.98 4.24 0.58
N TYR A 47 -4.91 3.36 0.16
CA TYR A 47 -4.77 2.63 -1.11
C TYR A 47 -4.81 3.58 -2.30
N CYS A 48 -5.69 4.58 -2.28
CA CYS A 48 -5.72 5.59 -3.33
C CYS A 48 -4.39 6.36 -3.40
N LEU A 49 -3.86 6.81 -2.26
CA LEU A 49 -2.59 7.52 -2.23
C LEU A 49 -1.42 6.65 -2.74
N PHE A 50 -1.40 5.35 -2.42
CA PHE A 50 -0.42 4.43 -2.98
C PHE A 50 -0.54 4.27 -4.50
N MET A 51 -1.76 4.20 -5.03
CA MET A 51 -1.97 4.09 -6.47
C MET A 51 -1.52 5.35 -7.21
N ASP A 52 -1.73 6.54 -6.63
CA ASP A 52 -1.22 7.80 -7.21
C ASP A 52 0.31 7.89 -7.12
N PHE A 53 0.91 7.39 -6.02
CA PHE A 53 2.36 7.34 -5.85
C PHE A 53 3.05 6.36 -6.81
N LEU A 54 2.46 5.17 -7.03
CA LEU A 54 3.00 4.14 -7.91
C LEU A 54 2.73 4.44 -9.39
N PHE A 55 1.55 4.96 -9.69
CA PHE A 55 1.07 5.21 -11.04
C PHE A 55 0.38 6.59 -11.10
N PRO A 56 1.14 7.67 -11.29
CA PRO A 56 0.59 9.02 -11.34
C PRO A 56 -0.52 9.13 -12.39
N VAL A 57 -1.61 9.84 -12.06
CA VAL A 57 -2.79 10.04 -12.94
C VAL A 57 -3.64 8.77 -13.17
N SER A 58 -3.39 7.67 -12.45
CA SER A 58 -4.21 6.45 -12.55
C SER A 58 -5.57 6.55 -11.83
N ILE A 59 -5.71 7.52 -10.94
CA ILE A 59 -6.94 7.77 -10.17
C ILE A 59 -7.58 9.06 -10.68
N SER A 60 -8.88 9.03 -10.93
CA SER A 60 -9.72 10.17 -11.34
C SER A 60 -10.76 10.50 -10.29
#